data_AF-A0A2S6R4N7-F1
#
_entry.id   AF-A0A2S6R4N7-F1
#
_cell.length_a   1.000
_cell.length_b   1.000
_cell.length_c   1.000
_cell.angle_alpha   90.00
_cell.angle_beta   90.00
_cell.angle_gamma   90.00
#
_symmetry.space_group_name_H-M   'P 1'
#
loop_
_entity.id
_entity.type
_entity.pdbx_description
1 polymer ?
#
loop_
_entity_poly.entity_id
_entity_poly.type
_entity_poly.pdbx_seq_one_letter_code
_entity_poly.pdbx_strand_id
1 'polypeptide(L)'
;MSDQDKASKGNTQGPEAASPEEPSLPRHDENHGKLLERSRIDIWEEDWSLIKDMVDDLKDQGVTDWYRYFEQHEDQSVRAYRLASVTSINQAALDIYHAPSRQVAIDITFGEIIPPEELVEFKANLVAFIEGRTSYEIETRELTFDDIEISTRRHVTLPPDHQMTWSRVLYTIEDTTESKRMEESLRESEARYREVFDDAPAALGVEDWSEIKKMIDELADAGVENWRNYFADHPDRVIEAYDLTELLQISNANLGLYGAASVEEYLGSNQGALVLPE
;
A
#
# COMPACT_ATOMS: atom_id res chain seq x y z
N MET A 1 -93.88 -0.57 19.95
CA MET A 1 -94.08 -0.54 18.49
C MET A 1 -92.78 0.00 17.91
N SER A 2 -91.85 -0.89 17.54
CA SER A 2 -91.65 -1.42 16.17
C SER A 2 -91.22 -0.33 15.21
N ASP A 3 -90.28 -0.47 14.29
CA ASP A 3 -89.23 -1.43 13.95
C ASP A 3 -88.50 -0.72 12.80
N GLN A 4 -87.20 -0.97 12.70
CA GLN A 4 -86.40 -1.13 11.48
C GLN A 4 -86.59 -0.27 10.21
N ASP A 5 -85.42 0.22 9.78
CA ASP A 5 -84.79 -0.08 8.48
C ASP A 5 -84.77 0.96 7.33
N LYS A 6 -83.51 1.18 6.92
CA LYS A 6 -82.97 1.22 5.55
C LYS A 6 -82.74 2.56 4.83
N ALA A 7 -81.44 2.84 4.73
CA ALA A 7 -80.65 2.90 3.50
C ALA A 7 -80.52 4.25 2.75
N SER A 8 -79.29 4.77 2.82
CA SER A 8 -78.37 5.02 1.69
C SER A 8 -78.77 6.06 0.63
N LYS A 9 -78.05 7.19 0.58
CA LYS A 9 -76.94 7.43 -0.37
C LYS A 9 -76.58 8.93 -0.42
N GLY A 10 -75.28 9.19 -0.53
CA GLY A 10 -74.76 10.34 -1.26
C GLY A 10 -74.08 11.40 -0.41
N ASN A 11 -72.76 11.28 -0.22
CA ASN A 11 -71.93 12.46 -0.35
C ASN A 11 -70.56 12.13 -0.94
N THR A 12 -70.24 12.88 -1.98
CA THR A 12 -69.03 12.89 -2.80
C THR A 12 -67.81 13.38 -2.02
N GLN A 13 -66.76 12.58 -1.94
CA GLN A 13 -65.39 13.02 -1.66
C GLN A 13 -64.54 12.75 -2.90
N GLY A 14 -63.87 13.79 -3.38
CA GLY A 14 -62.97 13.75 -4.54
C GLY A 14 -61.70 12.95 -4.25
N PRO A 15 -60.86 12.72 -5.28
CA PRO A 15 -59.69 11.88 -5.15
C PRO A 15 -58.66 12.57 -4.24
N GLU A 16 -58.40 11.95 -3.10
CA GLU A 16 -57.31 12.28 -2.19
C GLU A 16 -56.00 11.93 -2.91
N ALA A 17 -55.20 12.95 -3.20
CA ALA A 17 -53.91 12.79 -3.85
C ALA A 17 -52.99 11.99 -2.93
N ALA A 18 -52.59 10.80 -3.39
CA ALA A 18 -51.58 10.00 -2.73
C ALA A 18 -50.27 10.81 -2.63
N SER A 19 -49.83 11.08 -1.41
CA SER A 19 -48.45 11.53 -1.15
C SER A 19 -47.49 10.51 -1.77
N PRO A 20 -46.42 10.94 -2.46
CA PRO A 20 -45.43 10.01 -2.99
C PRO A 20 -44.76 9.31 -1.81
N GLU A 21 -44.83 7.97 -1.78
CA GLU A 21 -43.99 7.14 -0.93
C GLU A 21 -42.53 7.52 -1.20
N GLU A 22 -41.86 8.13 -0.22
CA GLU A 22 -40.41 8.28 -0.25
C GLU A 22 -39.80 6.88 -0.40
N PRO A 23 -38.82 6.68 -1.30
CA PRO A 23 -38.15 5.40 -1.41
C PRO A 23 -37.44 5.13 -0.09
N SER A 24 -37.89 4.10 0.62
CA SER A 24 -37.22 3.58 1.81
C SER A 24 -35.75 3.31 1.45
N LEU A 25 -34.84 4.06 2.05
CA LEU A 25 -33.40 3.82 1.96
C LEU A 25 -33.12 2.33 2.25
N PRO A 26 -32.30 1.63 1.46
CA PRO A 26 -31.96 0.24 1.76
C PRO A 26 -31.32 0.18 3.15
N ARG A 27 -31.73 -0.79 3.97
CA ARG A 27 -31.14 -1.06 5.29
C ARG A 27 -29.60 -1.02 5.18
N HIS A 28 -28.98 -0.05 5.84
CA HIS A 28 -27.54 0.25 5.76
C HIS A 28 -26.63 -0.97 6.02
N ASP A 29 -27.12 -1.95 6.79
CA ASP A 29 -26.37 -3.11 7.26
C ASP A 29 -26.11 -4.17 6.16
N GLU A 30 -27.11 -4.48 5.32
CA GLU A 30 -26.97 -5.52 4.27
C GLU A 30 -26.04 -5.10 3.11
N ASN A 31 -25.97 -3.80 2.81
CA ASN A 31 -25.11 -3.28 1.75
C ASN A 31 -23.65 -3.18 2.21
N HIS A 32 -23.41 -2.88 3.50
CA HIS A 32 -22.07 -2.79 4.05
C HIS A 32 -21.37 -4.16 4.00
N GLY A 33 -22.01 -5.22 4.52
CA GLY A 33 -21.45 -6.57 4.49
C GLY A 33 -21.14 -7.07 3.06
N LYS A 34 -22.03 -6.79 2.10
CA LYS A 34 -21.82 -7.17 0.68
C LYS A 34 -20.66 -6.42 0.02
N LEU A 35 -20.37 -5.19 0.44
CA LEU A 35 -19.25 -4.41 -0.09
C LEU A 35 -17.93 -4.98 0.40
N LEU A 36 -17.82 -5.28 1.70
CA LEU A 36 -16.62 -5.87 2.30
C LEU A 36 -16.30 -7.25 1.72
N GLU A 37 -17.32 -8.08 1.53
CA GLU A 37 -17.16 -9.45 1.01
C GLU A 37 -16.58 -9.48 -0.41
N ARG A 38 -16.77 -8.41 -1.20
CA ARG A 38 -16.27 -8.30 -2.57
C ARG A 38 -14.94 -7.54 -2.68
N SER A 39 -14.42 -7.03 -1.56
CA SER A 39 -13.11 -6.40 -1.50
C SER A 39 -12.02 -7.43 -1.83
N ARG A 40 -10.98 -7.00 -2.55
CA ARG A 40 -9.76 -7.79 -2.76
C ARG A 40 -8.73 -7.60 -1.66
N ILE A 41 -8.97 -6.63 -0.78
CA ILE A 41 -8.18 -6.36 0.42
C ILE A 41 -8.79 -7.20 1.53
N ASP A 42 -7.96 -7.84 2.33
CA ASP A 42 -8.40 -8.54 3.53
C ASP A 42 -8.99 -7.52 4.52
N ILE A 43 -10.20 -7.81 5.01
CA ILE A 43 -10.88 -6.99 6.02
C ILE A 43 -11.39 -7.89 7.16
N TRP A 44 -10.95 -7.56 8.37
CA TRP A 44 -11.48 -8.10 9.62
C TRP A 44 -12.22 -7.00 10.38
N GLU A 45 -13.33 -7.38 11.00
CA GLU A 45 -14.07 -6.53 11.90
C GLU A 45 -14.18 -7.17 13.27
N GLU A 46 -13.82 -6.41 14.30
CA GLU A 46 -13.92 -6.83 15.69
C GLU A 46 -14.81 -5.89 16.50
N ASP A 47 -15.52 -6.45 17.47
CA ASP A 47 -16.22 -5.71 18.51
C ASP A 47 -15.34 -5.64 19.77
N TRP A 48 -15.01 -4.42 20.18
CA TRP A 48 -14.21 -4.11 21.35
C TRP A 48 -15.03 -3.39 22.44
N SER A 49 -16.37 -3.45 22.39
CA SER A 49 -17.22 -2.72 23.35
C SER A 49 -16.98 -3.15 24.80
N LEU A 50 -16.77 -4.44 25.03
CA LEU A 50 -16.47 -4.96 26.38
C LEU A 50 -15.06 -4.56 26.85
N ILE A 51 -14.11 -4.39 25.93
CA ILE A 51 -12.79 -3.84 26.23
C ILE A 51 -12.94 -2.37 26.63
N LYS A 52 -13.79 -1.62 25.93
CA LYS A 52 -14.06 -0.22 26.25
C LYS A 52 -14.67 -0.06 27.64
N ASP A 53 -15.67 -0.87 27.99
CA ASP A 53 -16.26 -0.87 29.33
C ASP A 53 -15.19 -1.16 30.40
N MET A 54 -14.35 -2.17 30.17
CA MET A 54 -13.23 -2.50 31.08
C MET A 54 -12.23 -1.34 31.21
N VAL A 55 -11.88 -0.67 30.11
CA VAL A 55 -10.97 0.48 30.11
C VAL A 55 -11.58 1.66 30.89
N ASP A 56 -12.87 1.94 30.70
CA ASP A 56 -13.55 3.00 31.43
C ASP A 56 -13.58 2.73 32.93
N ASP A 57 -13.85 1.49 33.34
CA ASP A 57 -13.78 1.06 34.75
C ASP A 57 -12.37 1.26 35.34
N LEU A 58 -11.32 0.93 34.57
CA LEU A 58 -9.92 1.12 35.00
C LEU A 58 -9.55 2.60 35.08
N LYS A 59 -10.07 3.42 34.18
CA LYS A 59 -9.87 4.88 34.19
C LYS A 59 -10.53 5.51 35.41
N ASP A 60 -11.74 5.07 35.76
CA ASP A 60 -12.45 5.51 36.98
C ASP A 60 -11.74 5.07 38.26
N GLN A 61 -10.98 3.97 38.22
CA GLN A 61 -10.08 3.54 39.30
C GLN A 61 -8.77 4.36 39.36
N GLY A 62 -8.54 5.28 38.43
CA GLY A 62 -7.39 6.18 38.41
C GLY A 62 -6.18 5.66 37.65
N VAL A 63 -6.33 4.64 36.80
CA VAL A 63 -5.25 4.22 35.88
C VAL A 63 -4.98 5.33 34.87
N THR A 64 -3.71 5.70 34.73
CA THR A 64 -3.25 6.82 33.89
C THR A 64 -2.06 6.47 33.02
N ASP A 65 -1.15 5.62 33.50
CA ASP A 65 -0.02 5.07 32.74
C ASP A 65 -0.40 3.68 32.21
N TRP A 66 -0.97 3.64 31.00
CA TRP A 66 -1.54 2.44 30.40
C TRP A 66 -0.48 1.42 29.99
N TYR A 67 0.63 1.87 29.41
CA TYR A 67 1.76 0.99 29.07
C TYR A 67 2.25 0.26 30.32
N ARG A 68 2.56 0.99 31.39
CA ARG A 68 3.03 0.40 32.64
C ARG A 68 1.98 -0.50 33.29
N TYR A 69 0.71 -0.10 33.26
CA TYR A 69 -0.38 -0.90 33.82
C TYR A 69 -0.46 -2.27 33.15
N PHE A 70 -0.55 -2.33 31.82
CA PHE A 70 -0.69 -3.59 31.09
C PHE A 70 0.60 -4.44 31.09
N GLU A 71 1.78 -3.83 31.26
CA GLU A 71 3.02 -4.57 31.53
C GLU A 71 3.02 -5.27 32.90
N GLN A 72 2.49 -4.61 33.93
CA GLN A 72 2.46 -5.15 35.30
C GLN A 72 1.27 -6.09 35.55
N HIS A 73 0.23 -5.98 34.72
CA HIS A 73 -1.02 -6.72 34.81
C HIS A 73 -1.28 -7.52 33.52
N GLU A 74 -0.43 -8.52 33.29
CA GLU A 74 -0.59 -9.43 32.15
C GLU A 74 -1.95 -10.14 32.17
N ASP A 75 -2.49 -10.43 33.36
CA ASP A 75 -3.83 -11.00 33.55
C ASP A 75 -4.93 -10.09 32.97
N GLN A 76 -4.78 -8.77 33.09
CA GLN A 76 -5.72 -7.81 32.51
C GLN A 76 -5.53 -7.69 30.99
N SER A 77 -4.30 -7.82 30.49
CA SER A 77 -4.04 -7.85 29.05
C SER A 77 -4.69 -9.08 28.40
N VAL A 78 -4.52 -10.26 28.99
CA VAL A 78 -5.15 -11.50 28.54
C VAL A 78 -6.68 -11.43 28.68
N ARG A 79 -7.18 -10.84 29.77
CA ARG A 79 -8.63 -10.62 29.94
C ARG A 79 -9.17 -9.72 28.83
N ALA A 80 -8.52 -8.59 28.56
CA ALA A 80 -8.90 -7.66 27.50
C ALA A 80 -8.91 -8.34 26.13
N TYR A 81 -7.85 -9.10 25.82
CA TYR A 81 -7.75 -9.86 24.58
C TYR A 81 -8.96 -10.80 24.38
N ARG A 82 -9.36 -11.51 25.43
CA ARG A 82 -10.51 -12.43 25.42
C ARG A 82 -11.88 -11.74 25.36
N LEU A 83 -11.94 -10.42 25.57
CA LEU A 83 -13.17 -9.65 25.43
C LEU A 83 -13.41 -9.17 23.99
N ALA A 84 -12.37 -9.17 23.14
CA ALA A 84 -12.53 -8.91 21.71
C ALA A 84 -13.35 -10.03 21.06
N SER A 85 -14.15 -9.67 20.06
CA SER A 85 -14.93 -10.63 19.28
C SER A 85 -14.82 -10.31 17.80
N VAL A 86 -14.40 -11.28 16.98
CA VAL A 86 -14.45 -11.14 15.52
C VAL A 86 -15.92 -11.24 15.08
N THR A 87 -16.41 -10.16 14.48
CA THR A 87 -17.79 -10.03 13.99
C THR A 87 -17.90 -10.34 12.50
N SER A 88 -16.85 -10.11 11.73
CA SER A 88 -16.83 -10.37 10.29
C SER A 88 -15.41 -10.55 9.77
N ILE A 89 -15.24 -11.50 8.85
CA ILE A 89 -14.05 -11.61 7.99
C ILE A 89 -14.49 -11.87 6.56
N ASN A 90 -13.86 -11.16 5.62
CA ASN A 90 -14.18 -11.28 4.20
C ASN A 90 -13.45 -12.45 3.53
N GLN A 91 -13.79 -12.74 2.27
CA GLN A 91 -13.17 -13.83 1.52
C GLN A 91 -11.67 -13.58 1.24
N ALA A 92 -11.27 -12.33 1.02
CA ALA A 92 -9.86 -11.99 0.78
C ALA A 92 -8.96 -12.38 1.96
N ALA A 93 -9.45 -12.29 3.21
CA ALA A 93 -8.74 -12.80 4.38
C ALA A 93 -8.37 -14.28 4.24
N LEU A 94 -9.33 -15.10 3.82
CA LEU A 94 -9.13 -16.53 3.66
C LEU A 94 -8.16 -16.83 2.51
N ASP A 95 -8.25 -16.04 1.44
CA ASP A 95 -7.42 -16.19 0.26
C ASP A 95 -5.96 -15.78 0.54
N ILE A 96 -5.72 -14.69 1.28
CA ILE A 96 -4.36 -14.23 1.63
C ILE A 96 -3.70 -15.18 2.62
N TYR A 97 -4.40 -15.56 3.69
CA TYR A 97 -3.84 -16.41 4.73
C TYR A 97 -3.92 -17.91 4.41
N HIS A 98 -4.46 -18.29 3.24
CA HIS A 98 -4.74 -19.69 2.88
C HIS A 98 -5.57 -20.43 3.94
N ALA A 99 -6.49 -19.71 4.60
CA ALA A 99 -7.26 -20.26 5.69
C ALA A 99 -8.21 -21.37 5.19
N PRO A 100 -8.20 -22.58 5.80
CA PRO A 100 -9.04 -23.69 5.34
C PRO A 100 -10.54 -23.38 5.38
N SER A 101 -10.97 -22.51 6.29
CA SER A 101 -12.33 -21.98 6.36
C SER A 101 -12.39 -20.74 7.23
N ARG A 102 -13.48 -19.96 7.08
CA ARG A 102 -13.81 -18.83 7.96
C ARG A 102 -13.80 -19.20 9.44
N GLN A 103 -14.36 -20.36 9.79
CA GLN A 103 -14.42 -20.79 11.18
C GLN A 103 -13.02 -21.08 11.74
N VAL A 104 -12.16 -21.74 10.96
CA VAL A 104 -10.77 -22.01 11.36
C VAL A 104 -9.99 -20.71 11.55
N ALA A 105 -10.19 -19.71 10.68
CA ALA A 105 -9.57 -18.40 10.85
C ALA A 105 -9.98 -17.74 12.18
N ILE A 106 -11.29 -17.72 12.49
CA ILE A 106 -11.82 -17.14 13.73
C ILE A 106 -11.34 -17.92 14.97
N ASP A 107 -11.33 -19.26 14.90
CA ASP A 107 -11.00 -20.12 16.04
C ASP A 107 -9.53 -19.97 16.46
N ILE A 108 -8.61 -19.79 15.50
CA ILE A 108 -7.18 -19.60 15.80
C ILE A 108 -6.91 -18.24 16.44
N THR A 109 -7.57 -17.17 15.97
CA THR A 109 -7.43 -15.82 16.56
C THR A 109 -7.80 -15.80 18.05
N PHE A 110 -8.69 -16.69 18.52
CA PHE A 110 -9.09 -16.79 19.92
C PHE A 110 -8.71 -18.12 20.57
N GLY A 111 -7.64 -18.77 20.11
CA GLY A 111 -7.16 -20.04 20.67
C GLY A 111 -6.94 -19.98 22.18
N GLU A 112 -6.94 -21.15 22.85
CA GLU A 112 -6.69 -21.21 24.31
C GLU A 112 -5.32 -20.64 24.70
N ILE A 113 -4.35 -20.71 23.79
CA ILE A 113 -2.99 -20.19 23.95
C ILE A 113 -2.87 -18.95 23.05
N ILE A 114 -2.60 -17.80 23.67
CA ILE A 114 -2.30 -16.55 22.96
C ILE A 114 -0.79 -16.52 22.71
N PRO A 115 -0.33 -16.47 21.45
CA PRO A 115 1.08 -16.26 21.12
C PRO A 115 1.62 -14.98 21.81
N PRO A 116 2.82 -15.01 22.43
CA PRO A 116 3.38 -13.84 23.11
C PRO A 116 3.48 -12.60 22.21
N GLU A 117 3.84 -12.79 20.94
CA GLU A 117 3.90 -11.76 19.90
C GLU A 117 2.53 -11.10 19.66
N GLU A 118 1.47 -11.90 19.59
CA GLU A 118 0.10 -11.42 19.38
C GLU A 118 -0.40 -10.61 20.57
N LEU A 119 -0.07 -11.03 21.80
CA LEU A 119 -0.40 -10.26 23.00
C LEU A 119 0.37 -8.92 23.06
N VAL A 120 1.60 -8.87 22.55
CA VAL A 120 2.38 -7.64 22.45
C VAL A 120 1.73 -6.66 21.47
N GLU A 121 1.35 -7.13 20.29
CA GLU A 121 0.65 -6.31 19.29
C GLU A 121 -0.71 -5.82 19.78
N PHE A 122 -1.50 -6.71 20.39
CA PHE A 122 -2.78 -6.36 20.97
C PHE A 122 -2.65 -5.25 22.04
N LYS A 123 -1.64 -5.33 22.92
CA LYS A 123 -1.39 -4.27 23.91
C LYS A 123 -1.07 -2.94 23.24
N ALA A 124 -0.28 -2.93 22.18
CA ALA A 124 0.02 -1.71 21.44
C ALA A 124 -1.25 -1.11 20.83
N ASN A 125 -2.13 -1.94 20.26
CA ASN A 125 -3.42 -1.53 19.72
C ASN A 125 -4.34 -0.95 20.79
N LEU A 126 -4.45 -1.64 21.92
CA LEU A 126 -5.24 -1.22 23.06
C LEU A 126 -4.79 0.14 23.59
N VAL A 127 -3.49 0.32 23.85
CA VAL A 127 -2.96 1.59 24.36
C VAL A 127 -3.15 2.72 23.35
N ALA A 128 -2.93 2.46 22.06
CA ALA A 128 -3.16 3.45 21.00
C ALA A 128 -4.59 4.02 21.05
N PHE A 129 -5.61 3.17 21.18
CA PHE A 129 -7.00 3.61 21.26
C PHE A 129 -7.31 4.32 22.57
N ILE A 130 -6.76 3.87 23.70
CA ILE A 130 -6.93 4.55 24.99
C ILE A 130 -6.38 5.98 24.94
N GLU A 131 -5.24 6.18 24.25
CA GLU A 131 -4.62 7.49 24.05
C GLU A 131 -5.35 8.37 23.01
N GLY A 132 -6.43 7.85 22.40
CA GLY A 132 -7.26 8.58 21.45
C GLY A 132 -6.78 8.51 20.01
N ARG A 133 -5.82 7.62 19.68
CA ARG A 133 -5.55 7.30 18.27
C ARG A 133 -6.75 6.56 17.71
N THR A 134 -7.10 6.88 16.47
CA THR A 134 -8.26 6.30 15.78
C THR A 134 -7.85 5.51 14.56
N SER A 135 -6.62 5.67 14.07
CA SER A 135 -6.03 4.76 13.10
C SER A 135 -4.50 4.81 13.12
N TYR A 136 -3.87 3.77 12.60
CA TYR A 136 -2.45 3.68 12.31
C TYR A 136 -2.16 2.49 11.39
N GLU A 137 -0.94 2.48 10.86
CA GLU A 137 -0.45 1.44 9.94
C GLU A 137 0.80 0.78 10.53
N ILE A 138 0.92 -0.52 10.31
CA ILE A 138 2.07 -1.33 10.68
C ILE A 138 2.39 -2.30 9.56
N GLU A 139 3.68 -2.50 9.29
CA GLU A 139 4.13 -3.59 8.44
C GLU A 139 4.67 -4.73 9.32
N THR A 140 4.29 -5.95 9.00
CA THR A 140 4.73 -7.13 9.75
C THR A 140 5.03 -8.30 8.81
N ARG A 141 5.65 -9.34 9.36
CA ARG A 141 5.88 -10.61 8.67
C ARG A 141 5.09 -11.66 9.40
N GLU A 142 4.27 -12.37 8.63
CA GLU A 142 3.31 -13.33 9.14
C GLU A 142 3.46 -14.65 8.39
N LEU A 143 2.88 -15.70 8.96
CA LEU A 143 2.76 -16.99 8.31
C LEU A 143 1.31 -17.21 7.92
N THR A 144 1.09 -17.70 6.71
CA THR A 144 -0.19 -18.28 6.30
C THR A 144 -0.45 -19.58 7.06
N PHE A 145 -1.67 -20.13 6.93
CA PHE A 145 -2.07 -21.40 7.54
C PHE A 145 -1.30 -22.61 6.98
N ASP A 146 -0.63 -22.48 5.84
CA ASP A 146 0.25 -23.48 5.23
C ASP A 146 1.74 -23.14 5.39
N ASP A 147 2.08 -22.34 6.40
CA ASP A 147 3.45 -21.99 6.82
C ASP A 147 4.25 -21.21 5.76
N ILE A 148 3.59 -20.42 4.91
CA ILE A 148 4.23 -19.54 3.94
C ILE A 148 4.44 -18.17 4.57
N GLU A 149 5.67 -17.67 4.54
CA GLU A 149 5.97 -16.31 4.98
C GLU A 149 5.44 -15.28 3.99
N ILE A 150 4.61 -14.38 4.50
CA ILE A 150 4.08 -13.21 3.80
C ILE A 150 4.48 -11.92 4.54
N SER A 151 4.73 -10.87 3.77
CA SER A 151 4.91 -9.51 4.28
C SER A 151 3.60 -8.75 4.16
N THR A 152 3.02 -8.36 5.28
CA THR A 152 1.74 -7.68 5.31
C THR A 152 1.90 -6.22 5.70
N ARG A 153 1.01 -5.37 5.17
CA ARG A 153 0.76 -4.02 5.65
C ARG A 153 -0.65 -3.99 6.23
N ARG A 154 -0.75 -3.74 7.52
CA ARG A 154 -2.00 -3.73 8.28
C ARG A 154 -2.34 -2.32 8.69
N HIS A 155 -3.55 -1.90 8.33
CA HIS A 155 -4.14 -0.66 8.82
C HIS A 155 -5.20 -0.99 9.85
N VAL A 156 -5.07 -0.42 11.04
CA VAL A 156 -6.05 -0.56 12.12
C VAL A 156 -6.85 0.73 12.21
N THR A 157 -8.18 0.66 12.17
CA THR A 157 -9.06 1.82 12.22
C THR A 157 -10.20 1.62 13.19
N LEU A 158 -10.48 2.67 13.96
CA LEU A 158 -11.67 2.86 14.77
C LEU A 158 -12.59 3.88 14.06
N PRO A 159 -13.64 3.42 13.33
CA PRO A 159 -14.47 4.30 12.52
C PRO A 159 -15.15 5.41 13.35
N PRO A 160 -15.34 6.62 12.80
CA PRO A 160 -15.86 7.78 13.55
C PRO A 160 -17.08 7.51 14.42
N ASP A 161 -18.08 6.82 13.88
CA ASP A 161 -19.35 6.55 14.57
C ASP A 161 -19.21 5.51 15.72
N HIS A 162 -18.06 4.84 15.81
CA HIS A 162 -17.75 3.80 16.81
C HIS A 162 -16.64 4.23 17.78
N GLN A 163 -16.07 5.43 17.67
CA GLN A 163 -14.93 5.86 18.50
C GLN A 163 -15.24 5.96 20.00
N MET A 164 -16.51 6.20 20.36
CA MET A 164 -16.93 6.31 21.77
C MET A 164 -17.21 4.96 22.43
N THR A 165 -17.64 3.97 21.65
CA THR A 165 -18.08 2.66 22.14
C THR A 165 -17.11 1.53 21.85
N TRP A 166 -16.22 1.71 20.86
CA TRP A 166 -15.35 0.68 20.29
C TRP A 166 -16.11 -0.55 19.80
N SER A 167 -17.38 -0.40 19.46
CA SER A 167 -18.23 -1.47 18.94
C SER A 167 -17.83 -1.98 17.55
N ARG A 168 -16.83 -1.32 16.92
CA ARG A 168 -16.27 -1.74 15.63
C ARG A 168 -14.84 -1.27 15.48
N VAL A 169 -13.93 -2.22 15.34
CA VAL A 169 -12.53 -2.02 14.97
C VAL A 169 -12.31 -2.73 13.64
N LEU A 170 -11.74 -2.01 12.66
CA LEU A 170 -11.46 -2.52 11.34
C LEU A 170 -9.96 -2.78 11.19
N TYR A 171 -9.61 -3.96 10.70
CA TYR A 171 -8.28 -4.25 10.23
C TYR A 171 -8.35 -4.45 8.72
N THR A 172 -7.55 -3.70 7.98
CA THR A 172 -7.37 -3.96 6.55
C THR A 172 -5.95 -4.41 6.31
N ILE A 173 -5.78 -5.55 5.66
CA ILE A 173 -4.48 -6.19 5.47
C ILE A 173 -4.19 -6.29 3.96
N GLU A 174 -3.02 -5.81 3.58
CA GLU A 174 -2.48 -5.90 2.22
C GLU A 174 -1.26 -6.82 2.23
N ASP A 175 -1.25 -7.83 1.36
CA ASP A 175 -0.06 -8.63 1.10
C ASP A 175 0.91 -7.84 0.18
N THR A 176 2.07 -7.48 0.72
CA THR A 176 3.13 -6.72 0.06
C THR A 176 4.30 -7.61 -0.38
N THR A 177 4.17 -8.93 -0.26
CA THR A 177 5.25 -9.90 -0.48
C THR A 177 5.81 -9.81 -1.90
N GLU A 178 4.95 -9.83 -2.90
CA GLU A 178 5.37 -9.80 -4.31
C GLU A 178 6.09 -8.48 -4.63
N SER A 179 5.54 -7.34 -4.19
CA SER A 179 6.16 -6.03 -4.37
C SER A 179 7.55 -5.96 -3.74
N LYS A 180 7.70 -6.45 -2.51
CA LYS A 180 9.00 -6.48 -1.81
C LYS A 180 10.00 -7.42 -2.49
N ARG A 181 9.55 -8.59 -2.98
CA ARG A 181 10.41 -9.52 -3.74
C ARG A 181 10.87 -8.92 -5.06
N MET A 182 10.00 -8.20 -5.77
CA MET A 182 10.35 -7.51 -7.01
C MET A 182 11.35 -6.38 -6.77
N GLU A 183 11.11 -5.56 -5.74
CA GLU A 183 12.01 -4.47 -5.36
C GLU A 183 13.40 -5.02 -4.98
N GLU A 184 13.45 -6.07 -4.16
CA GLU A 184 14.71 -6.71 -3.76
C GLU A 184 15.43 -7.33 -4.96
N SER A 185 14.71 -8.03 -5.85
CA SER A 185 15.31 -8.60 -7.06
C SER A 185 15.86 -7.53 -8.01
N LEU A 186 15.17 -6.38 -8.13
CA LEU A 186 15.66 -5.25 -8.91
C LEU A 186 16.93 -4.67 -8.27
N ARG A 187 16.90 -4.46 -6.95
CA ARG A 187 18.05 -3.95 -6.18
C ARG A 187 19.28 -4.85 -6.33
N GLU A 188 19.10 -6.17 -6.23
CA GLU A 188 20.17 -7.15 -6.44
C GLU A 188 20.70 -7.15 -7.88
N SER A 189 19.81 -7.02 -8.86
CA SER A 189 20.20 -6.94 -10.28
C SER A 189 20.98 -5.66 -10.57
N GLU A 190 20.54 -4.51 -10.03
CA GLU A 190 21.26 -3.24 -10.17
C GLU A 190 22.62 -3.27 -9.49
N ALA A 191 22.70 -3.83 -8.28
CA ALA A 191 23.97 -3.98 -7.57
C ALA A 191 24.94 -4.87 -8.35
N ARG A 192 24.46 -6.00 -8.89
CA ARG A 192 25.26 -6.90 -9.72
C ARG A 192 25.70 -6.25 -11.03
N TYR A 193 24.81 -5.49 -11.68
CA TYR A 193 25.16 -4.75 -12.88
C TYR A 193 26.28 -3.74 -12.58
N ARG A 194 26.15 -2.95 -11.50
CA ARG A 194 27.20 -2.00 -11.10
C ARG A 194 28.52 -2.69 -10.84
N GLU A 195 28.52 -3.77 -10.05
CA GLU A 195 29.75 -4.55 -9.78
C GLU A 195 30.41 -5.05 -11.08
N VAL A 196 29.65 -5.67 -11.98
CA VAL A 196 30.19 -6.18 -13.25
C VAL A 196 30.67 -5.06 -14.16
N PHE A 197 29.95 -3.94 -14.23
CA PHE A 197 30.30 -2.80 -15.06
C PHE A 197 31.53 -2.07 -14.54
N ASP A 198 31.59 -1.80 -13.23
CA ASP A 198 32.65 -1.05 -12.58
C ASP A 198 33.97 -1.83 -12.54
N ASP A 199 33.91 -3.14 -12.26
CA ASP A 199 35.09 -4.01 -12.20
C ASP A 199 35.46 -4.66 -13.55
N ALA A 200 34.76 -4.28 -14.62
CA ALA A 200 35.09 -4.76 -15.97
C ALA A 200 36.56 -4.40 -16.30
N PRO A 201 37.39 -5.36 -16.74
CA PRO A 201 38.76 -5.07 -17.15
C PRO A 201 38.84 -4.30 -18.47
N ALA A 202 37.71 -4.13 -19.15
CA ALA A 202 37.58 -3.34 -20.36
C ALA A 202 37.01 -1.96 -20.02
N ALA A 203 37.49 -0.94 -20.73
CA ALA A 203 36.91 0.40 -20.75
C ALA A 203 35.49 0.30 -21.34
N LEU A 204 34.47 0.55 -20.51
CA LEU A 204 33.06 0.58 -20.90
C LEU A 204 32.49 1.97 -20.66
N GLY A 205 31.73 2.46 -21.64
CA GLY A 205 30.94 3.68 -21.55
C GLY A 205 29.53 3.44 -22.08
N VAL A 206 28.54 3.98 -21.40
CA VAL A 206 27.14 4.02 -21.84
C VAL A 206 26.82 5.47 -22.16
N GLU A 207 26.43 5.72 -23.41
CA GLU A 207 26.12 7.05 -23.92
C GLU A 207 24.68 7.07 -24.48
N ASP A 208 23.97 8.16 -24.24
CA ASP A 208 22.70 8.46 -24.89
C ASP A 208 22.96 9.25 -26.17
N TRP A 209 22.54 8.68 -27.30
CA TRP A 209 22.66 9.26 -28.65
C TRP A 209 21.29 9.72 -29.19
N SER A 210 20.28 9.84 -28.32
CA SER A 210 18.93 10.24 -28.72
C SER A 210 18.89 11.59 -29.43
N GLU A 211 19.65 12.58 -28.95
CA GLU A 211 19.71 13.91 -29.58
C GLU A 211 20.50 13.89 -30.90
N ILE A 212 21.58 13.11 -30.98
CA ILE A 212 22.29 12.87 -32.25
C ILE A 212 21.32 12.27 -33.27
N LYS A 213 20.52 11.29 -32.87
CA LYS A 213 19.55 10.64 -33.76
C LYS A 213 18.53 11.65 -34.30
N LYS A 214 18.02 12.55 -33.46
CA LYS A 214 17.11 13.64 -33.90
C LYS A 214 17.80 14.56 -34.90
N MET A 215 19.03 14.99 -34.63
CA MET A 215 19.81 15.82 -35.56
C MET A 215 20.00 15.13 -36.92
N ILE A 216 20.35 13.84 -36.93
CA ILE A 216 20.51 13.07 -38.17
C ILE A 216 19.20 12.97 -38.95
N ASP A 217 18.07 12.76 -38.26
CA ASP A 217 16.75 12.71 -38.90
C ASP A 217 16.38 14.05 -39.54
N GLU A 218 16.64 15.17 -38.88
CA GLU A 218 16.41 16.51 -39.43
C GLU A 218 17.27 16.79 -40.67
N LEU A 219 18.53 16.34 -40.68
CA LEU A 219 19.40 16.46 -41.85
C LEU A 219 18.92 15.58 -43.01
N ALA A 220 18.43 14.38 -42.73
CA ALA A 220 17.85 13.50 -43.74
C ALA A 220 16.61 14.15 -44.37
N ASP A 221 15.73 14.73 -43.55
CA ASP A 221 14.53 15.44 -44.00
C ASP A 221 14.86 16.71 -44.80
N ALA A 222 15.99 17.35 -44.50
CA ALA A 222 16.53 18.47 -45.28
C ALA A 222 17.16 18.05 -46.64
N GLY A 223 17.20 16.75 -46.95
CA GLY A 223 17.67 16.20 -48.21
C GLY A 223 19.16 15.85 -48.24
N VAL A 224 19.80 15.66 -47.07
CA VAL A 224 21.18 15.14 -47.01
C VAL A 224 21.18 13.66 -47.36
N GLU A 225 21.72 13.32 -48.53
CA GLU A 225 21.85 11.92 -48.99
C GLU A 225 23.30 11.41 -48.94
N ASN A 226 24.28 12.29 -49.19
CA ASN A 226 25.70 11.96 -49.16
C ASN A 226 26.37 12.42 -47.85
N TRP A 227 26.16 11.64 -46.79
CA TRP A 227 26.65 11.90 -45.43
C TRP A 227 28.16 12.13 -45.35
N ARG A 228 28.96 11.38 -46.14
CA ARG A 228 30.42 11.50 -46.10
C ARG A 228 30.89 12.87 -46.58
N ASN A 229 30.34 13.35 -47.71
CA ASN A 229 30.68 14.67 -48.22
C ASN A 229 30.09 15.76 -47.32
N TYR A 230 28.84 15.58 -46.86
CA TYR A 230 28.19 16.54 -45.99
C TYR A 230 29.01 16.80 -44.73
N PHE A 231 29.40 15.78 -43.96
CA PHE A 231 30.19 15.98 -42.75
C PHE A 231 31.65 16.40 -43.02
N ALA A 232 32.20 16.14 -44.21
CA ALA A 232 33.51 16.67 -44.61
C ALA A 232 33.46 18.18 -44.88
N ASP A 233 32.36 18.66 -45.49
CA ASP A 233 32.14 20.09 -45.76
C ASP A 233 31.58 20.85 -44.55
N HIS A 234 30.99 20.12 -43.58
CA HIS A 234 30.36 20.64 -42.36
C HIS A 234 30.94 20.00 -41.08
N PRO A 235 32.23 20.25 -40.76
CA PRO A 235 32.86 19.71 -39.55
C PRO A 235 32.23 20.26 -38.26
N ASP A 236 31.60 21.43 -38.32
CA ASP A 236 30.83 22.03 -37.23
C ASP A 236 29.68 21.14 -36.76
N ARG A 237 29.02 20.43 -37.70
CA ARG A 237 27.94 19.49 -37.38
C ARG A 237 28.42 18.21 -36.70
N VAL A 238 29.68 17.82 -36.90
CA VAL A 238 30.29 16.68 -36.20
C VAL A 238 30.60 17.07 -34.75
N ILE A 239 31.08 18.30 -34.54
CA ILE A 239 31.32 18.84 -33.19
C ILE A 239 29.98 18.98 -32.45
N GLU A 240 28.95 19.53 -33.09
CA GLU A 240 27.60 19.62 -32.54
C GLU A 240 27.07 18.23 -32.15
N ALA A 241 27.20 17.22 -33.02
CA ALA A 241 26.81 15.85 -32.69
C ALA A 241 27.56 15.30 -31.48
N TYR A 242 28.86 15.59 -31.37
CA TYR A 242 29.65 15.17 -30.22
C TYR A 242 29.14 15.84 -28.93
N ASP A 243 28.88 17.15 -28.96
CA ASP A 243 28.37 17.92 -27.82
C ASP A 243 26.94 17.50 -27.41
N LEU A 244 26.18 16.88 -28.32
CA LEU A 244 24.87 16.29 -28.03
C LEU A 244 24.94 14.92 -27.35
N THR A 245 26.13 14.31 -27.26
CA THR A 245 26.32 13.02 -26.57
C THR A 245 26.19 13.21 -25.07
N GLU A 246 25.24 12.50 -24.45
CA GLU A 246 25.15 12.46 -23.00
C GLU A 246 25.79 11.17 -22.48
N LEU A 247 26.86 11.29 -21.70
CA LEU A 247 27.47 10.14 -21.04
C LEU A 247 26.64 9.75 -19.82
N LEU A 248 26.01 8.58 -19.87
CA LEU A 248 25.19 8.06 -18.78
C LEU A 248 26.05 7.37 -17.71
N GLN A 249 27.03 6.56 -18.13
CA GLN A 249 27.89 5.77 -17.22
C GLN A 249 29.26 5.46 -17.83
N ILE A 250 30.29 5.31 -16.99
CA ILE A 250 31.63 4.80 -17.37
C ILE A 250 32.22 3.89 -16.30
N SER A 251 32.95 2.86 -16.72
CA SER A 251 33.60 1.91 -15.81
C SER A 251 34.86 2.49 -15.15
N ASN A 252 35.35 1.85 -14.08
CA ASN A 252 36.61 2.23 -13.46
C ASN A 252 37.82 2.01 -14.40
N ALA A 253 37.75 1.04 -15.31
CA ALA A 253 38.78 0.86 -16.32
C ALA A 253 38.84 2.06 -17.29
N ASN A 254 37.71 2.70 -17.61
CA ASN A 254 37.67 3.96 -18.36
C ASN A 254 38.40 5.06 -17.59
N LEU A 255 38.07 5.25 -16.31
CA LEU A 255 38.73 6.24 -15.45
C LEU A 255 40.24 6.00 -15.38
N GLY A 256 40.66 4.75 -15.19
CA GLY A 256 42.08 4.37 -15.16
C GLY A 256 42.80 4.62 -16.49
N LEU A 257 42.14 4.38 -17.63
CA LEU A 257 42.72 4.64 -18.96
C LEU A 257 43.00 6.13 -19.19
N TYR A 258 42.09 7.00 -18.75
CA TYR A 258 42.21 8.45 -18.92
C TYR A 258 42.87 9.15 -17.73
N GLY A 259 43.24 8.41 -16.69
CA GLY A 259 43.88 8.94 -15.48
C GLY A 259 42.96 9.83 -14.64
N ALA A 260 41.64 9.73 -14.81
CA ALA A 260 40.64 10.49 -14.07
C ALA A 260 40.35 9.82 -12.72
N ALA A 261 40.27 10.61 -11.64
CA ALA A 261 39.93 10.13 -10.31
C ALA A 261 38.41 10.01 -10.07
N SER A 262 37.60 10.64 -10.92
CA SER A 262 36.13 10.52 -10.88
C SER A 262 35.49 10.74 -12.26
N VAL A 263 34.21 10.41 -12.36
CA VAL A 263 33.40 10.65 -13.57
C VAL A 263 33.33 12.14 -13.89
N GLU A 264 33.24 13.01 -12.87
CA GLU A 264 33.23 14.47 -13.06
C GLU A 264 34.56 14.98 -13.62
N GLU A 265 35.69 14.41 -13.19
CA GLU A 265 37.00 14.75 -13.76
C GLU A 265 37.13 14.25 -15.21
N TYR A 266 36.63 13.04 -15.50
CA TYR A 266 36.56 12.54 -16.87
C TYR A 266 35.71 13.44 -17.77
N LEU A 267 34.51 13.83 -17.33
CA LEU A 267 33.62 14.71 -18.08
C LEU A 267 34.23 16.12 -18.26
N GLY A 268 34.87 16.67 -17.22
CA GLY A 268 35.51 17.99 -17.28
C GLY A 268 36.78 18.04 -18.14
N SER A 269 37.46 16.90 -18.32
CA SER A 269 38.66 16.79 -19.17
C SER A 269 38.36 16.39 -20.61
N ASN A 270 37.23 15.71 -20.86
CA ASN A 270 36.86 15.18 -22.18
C ASN A 270 35.91 16.11 -22.97
N GLN A 271 35.32 17.15 -22.34
CA GLN A 271 34.62 18.25 -23.04
C GLN A 271 35.62 19.07 -23.87
N GLY A 272 35.93 18.57 -25.08
CA GLY A 272 36.79 19.24 -26.06
C GLY A 272 37.98 18.42 -26.57
N ALA A 273 38.15 17.17 -26.15
CA ALA A 273 39.30 16.34 -26.51
C ALA A 273 39.04 15.43 -27.74
N LEU A 274 38.38 15.95 -28.78
CA LEU A 274 38.38 15.28 -30.08
C LEU A 274 39.67 15.66 -30.82
N VAL A 275 40.74 14.89 -30.56
CA VAL A 275 41.84 14.80 -31.52
C VAL A 275 41.33 13.94 -32.67
N LEU A 276 40.69 14.59 -33.66
CA LEU A 276 40.47 13.96 -34.95
C LEU A 276 41.84 13.55 -35.51
N PRO A 277 42.06 12.28 -35.87
CA PRO A 277 43.28 11.91 -36.58
C PRO A 277 43.33 12.67 -37.92
N GLU A 278 44.47 13.30 -38.21
CA GLU A 278 44.77 13.95 -39.49
C GLU A 278 44.69 12.97 -40.68
#